data_AF-A0A519V8L2-F1
#
_entry.id   AF-A0A519V8L2-F1
#
_cell.length_a   1.000
_cell.length_b   1.000
_cell.length_c   1.000
_cell.angle_alpha   90.00
_cell.angle_beta   90.00
_cell.angle_gamma   90.00
#
_symmetry.space_group_name_H-M   'P 1'
#
loop_
_entity.id
_entity.type
_entity.pdbx_description
1 polymer ?
#
loop_
_entity_poly.entity_id
_entity_poly.type
_entity_poly.pdbx_seq_one_letter_code
_entity_poly.pdbx_strand_id
1 'polypeptide(L)'
;MDTIRLLKKYNVAAPRYTSYPTVPYWNTDKFTTGGWLNSLIKSYKTHKEDGISVYIHLPFCESLCTYCGCNTRITKNHGVEIPYITALIKEWEMHCKVLGEKPKIRELHLGGGTPTFFSPENLKYLITSILGQDNQEIACSFEGHPDNTTKAHLQVLHQLGFKRLSLGIQDFDS
;
A
#
# COMPACT_ATOMS: atom_id res chain seq x y z
N MET A 1 -29.73 31.15 -2.00
CA MET A 1 -28.56 31.12 -1.11
C MET A 1 -27.34 31.32 -1.97
N ASP A 2 -26.49 32.30 -1.68
CA ASP A 2 -25.32 32.61 -2.51
C ASP A 2 -24.18 31.61 -2.22
N THR A 3 -23.86 30.75 -3.19
CA THR A 3 -22.81 29.72 -3.10
C THR A 3 -21.45 30.31 -2.79
N ILE A 4 -21.13 31.51 -3.31
CA ILE A 4 -19.84 32.18 -3.08
C ILE A 4 -19.68 32.51 -1.59
N ARG A 5 -20.76 32.97 -0.96
CA ARG A 5 -20.77 33.26 0.48
C ARG A 5 -20.54 32.00 1.32
N LEU A 6 -21.11 30.86 0.94
CA LEU A 6 -20.91 29.59 1.64
C LEU A 6 -19.48 29.08 1.49
N LEU A 7 -18.91 29.14 0.29
CA LEU A 7 -17.51 28.74 0.06
C LEU A 7 -16.54 29.58 0.88
N LYS A 8 -16.71 30.91 0.91
CA LYS A 8 -15.88 31.79 1.75
C LYS A 8 -16.00 31.48 3.24
N LYS A 9 -17.18 31.07 3.70
CA LYS A 9 -17.42 30.72 5.11
C LYS A 9 -16.76 29.39 5.52
N TYR A 10 -16.80 28.38 4.64
CA TYR A 10 -16.43 27.00 4.98
C TYR A 10 -15.07 26.56 4.41
N ASN A 11 -14.41 27.37 3.57
CA ASN A 11 -13.05 27.12 3.10
C ASN A 11 -12.01 27.45 4.19
N VAL A 12 -12.06 26.70 5.29
CA VAL A 12 -11.13 26.78 6.43
C VAL A 12 -10.42 25.45 6.59
N ALA A 13 -9.23 25.45 7.21
CA ALA A 13 -8.50 24.22 7.49
C ALA A 13 -9.33 23.30 8.41
N ALA A 14 -9.53 22.05 7.99
CA ALA A 14 -10.23 21.02 8.74
C ALA A 14 -9.44 19.70 8.68
N PRO A 15 -9.62 18.79 9.65
CA PRO A 15 -9.02 17.46 9.58
C PRO A 15 -9.42 16.77 8.28
N ARG A 16 -8.46 16.12 7.61
CA ARG A 16 -8.77 15.20 6.53
C ARG A 16 -9.40 13.95 7.14
N TYR A 17 -10.67 13.71 6.81
CA TYR A 17 -11.39 12.52 7.24
C TYR A 17 -10.98 11.30 6.41
N THR A 18 -9.73 10.87 6.57
CA THR A 18 -9.19 9.65 5.95
C THR A 18 -9.48 8.39 6.77
N SER A 19 -9.77 8.57 8.07
CA SER A 19 -10.21 7.52 9.01
C SER A 19 -11.03 8.15 10.13
N TYR A 20 -11.77 7.33 10.89
CA TYR A 20 -12.40 7.77 12.13
C TYR A 20 -12.07 6.79 13.28
N PRO A 21 -11.54 7.29 14.41
CA PRO A 21 -11.07 8.65 14.63
C PRO A 21 -9.90 9.02 13.69
N THR A 22 -9.74 10.31 13.38
CA THR A 22 -8.61 10.78 12.58
C THR A 22 -7.31 10.66 13.37
N VAL A 23 -6.17 10.58 12.68
CA VAL A 23 -4.83 10.34 13.27
C VAL A 23 -4.50 11.23 14.48
N PRO A 24 -4.80 12.55 14.49
CA PRO A 24 -4.51 13.40 15.66
C PRO A 24 -5.21 12.99 16.96
N TYR A 25 -6.29 12.19 16.87
CA TYR A 25 -7.03 11.70 18.03
C TYR A 25 -6.65 10.26 18.42
N TRP A 26 -5.64 9.66 17.78
CA TRP A 26 -5.16 8.34 18.16
C TRP A 26 -4.42 8.44 19.51
N ASN A 27 -4.84 7.62 20.48
CA ASN A 27 -4.16 7.52 21.77
C ASN A 27 -2.99 6.53 21.66
N THR A 28 -1.80 7.04 21.36
CA THR A 28 -0.59 6.23 21.21
C THR A 28 -0.06 5.69 22.53
N ASP A 29 -0.32 6.37 23.65
CA ASP A 29 0.16 5.96 24.99
C ASP A 29 -0.46 4.64 25.46
N LYS A 30 -1.67 4.32 24.98
CA LYS A 30 -2.36 3.05 25.27
C LYS A 30 -1.97 1.91 24.33
N PHE A 31 -1.19 2.19 23.29
CA PHE A 31 -0.78 1.15 22.36
C PHE A 31 0.20 0.18 23.03
N THR A 32 -0.09 -1.11 22.93
CA THR A 32 0.84 -2.17 23.35
C THR A 32 0.86 -3.26 22.30
N THR A 33 2.04 -3.86 22.07
CA THR A 33 2.18 -4.95 21.11
C THR A 33 1.25 -6.12 21.44
N GLY A 34 1.16 -6.50 22.72
CA GLY A 34 0.25 -7.57 23.16
C GLY A 34 -1.23 -7.23 22.94
N GLY A 35 -1.64 -5.99 23.22
CA GLY A 35 -3.02 -5.54 22.97
C GLY A 35 -3.36 -5.52 21.48
N TRP A 36 -2.45 -5.05 20.64
CA TRP A 36 -2.61 -5.06 19.19
C TRP A 36 -2.68 -6.48 18.63
N LEU A 37 -1.77 -7.38 19.03
CA LEU A 37 -1.78 -8.79 18.62
C LEU A 37 -3.09 -9.49 19.00
N ASN A 38 -3.59 -9.26 20.23
CA ASN A 38 -4.87 -9.81 20.67
C ASN A 38 -6.05 -9.28 19.84
N SER A 39 -6.05 -7.99 19.52
CA SER A 39 -7.05 -7.38 18.64
C SER A 39 -7.03 -7.97 17.24
N LEU A 40 -5.83 -8.12 16.66
CA LEU A 40 -5.60 -8.73 15.35
C LEU A 40 -6.14 -10.18 15.31
N ILE A 41 -5.73 -11.02 16.26
CA ILE A 41 -6.17 -12.43 16.34
C ILE A 41 -7.69 -12.50 16.49
N LYS A 42 -8.28 -11.67 17.35
CA LYS A 42 -9.73 -11.64 17.57
C LYS A 42 -10.48 -11.26 16.29
N SER A 43 -10.07 -10.18 15.63
CA SER A 43 -10.67 -9.71 14.38
C SER A 43 -10.54 -10.76 13.28
N TYR A 44 -9.36 -11.34 13.11
CA TYR A 44 -9.11 -12.39 12.12
C TYR A 44 -10.01 -13.61 12.34
N LYS A 45 -10.15 -14.09 13.58
CA LYS A 45 -11.01 -15.25 13.90
C LYS A 45 -12.49 -14.99 13.57
N THR A 46 -12.98 -13.77 13.79
CA THR A 46 -14.37 -13.41 13.48
C THR A 46 -14.64 -13.34 11.98
N HIS A 47 -13.65 -12.97 11.17
CA HIS A 47 -13.78 -12.68 9.74
C HIS A 47 -12.95 -13.64 8.85
N LYS A 48 -12.64 -14.83 9.36
CA LYS A 48 -11.72 -15.76 8.70
C LYS A 48 -12.14 -16.10 7.27
N GLU A 49 -13.43 -16.35 7.06
CA GLU A 49 -13.99 -16.72 5.75
C GLU A 49 -14.10 -15.54 4.78
N ASP A 50 -14.23 -14.32 5.32
CA ASP A 50 -14.21 -13.10 4.52
C ASP A 50 -12.83 -12.95 3.88
N GLY A 51 -11.75 -13.17 4.64
CA GLY A 51 -10.39 -12.91 4.20
C GLY A 51 -9.99 -11.45 4.42
N ILE A 52 -8.73 -11.12 4.13
CA ILE A 52 -8.13 -9.82 4.44
C ILE A 52 -7.85 -8.99 3.19
N SER A 53 -7.83 -7.67 3.37
CA SER A 53 -7.24 -6.72 2.41
C SER A 53 -5.83 -6.38 2.87
N VAL A 54 -4.86 -6.50 1.97
CA VAL A 54 -3.44 -6.25 2.24
C VAL A 54 -2.99 -5.01 1.45
N TYR A 55 -2.44 -4.04 2.17
CA TYR A 55 -1.75 -2.91 1.58
C TYR A 55 -0.25 -3.07 1.81
N ILE A 56 0.55 -3.02 0.74
CA ILE A 56 2.00 -3.02 0.82
C ILE A 56 2.49 -1.63 0.42
N HIS A 57 3.12 -0.96 1.37
CA HIS A 57 3.74 0.33 1.15
C HIS A 57 5.14 0.13 0.54
N LEU A 58 5.38 0.70 -0.65
CA LEU A 58 6.64 0.69 -1.37
C LEU A 58 7.14 2.14 -1.47
N PRO A 59 8.02 2.61 -0.57
CA PRO A 59 8.21 4.04 -0.31
C PRO A 59 9.11 4.74 -1.33
N PHE A 60 9.79 4.02 -2.22
CA PHE A 60 10.86 4.60 -3.03
C PHE A 60 10.35 5.34 -4.27
N CYS A 61 11.00 6.46 -4.59
CA CYS A 61 10.80 7.21 -5.83
C CYS A 61 12.17 7.64 -6.40
N GLU A 62 12.30 7.68 -7.73
CA GLU A 62 13.52 8.15 -8.42
C GLU A 62 13.79 9.64 -8.22
N SER A 63 12.72 10.42 -8.17
CA SER A 63 12.74 11.88 -8.16
C SER A 63 11.76 12.45 -7.15
N LEU A 64 12.08 13.65 -6.65
CA LEU A 64 11.20 14.39 -5.76
C LEU A 64 10.17 15.16 -6.58
N CYS A 65 8.89 14.83 -6.41
CA CYS A 65 7.79 15.68 -6.83
C CYS A 65 7.50 16.72 -5.74
N THR A 66 7.66 18.02 -6.03
CA THR A 66 7.61 19.09 -5.01
C THR A 66 6.24 19.28 -4.35
N TYR A 67 5.17 18.82 -5.01
CA TYR A 67 3.80 18.80 -4.49
C TYR A 67 3.46 17.52 -3.70
N CYS A 68 4.37 16.54 -3.65
CA CYS A 68 4.09 15.24 -3.04
C CYS A 68 4.05 15.34 -1.51
N GLY A 69 2.91 14.98 -0.93
CA GLY A 69 2.73 14.83 0.52
C GLY A 69 2.72 13.37 0.99
N CYS A 70 3.12 12.43 0.14
CA CYS A 70 3.12 11.00 0.45
C CYS A 70 4.31 10.64 1.34
N ASN A 71 4.16 9.59 2.16
CA ASN A 71 5.29 8.97 2.83
C ASN A 71 6.17 8.28 1.77
N THR A 72 7.32 8.88 1.47
CA THR A 72 8.22 8.42 0.41
C THR A 72 9.68 8.63 0.79
N ARG A 73 10.56 7.94 0.08
CA ARG A 73 12.01 8.03 0.19
C ARG A 73 12.63 8.17 -1.20
N ILE A 74 13.19 9.34 -1.49
CA ILE A 74 13.79 9.62 -2.79
C ILE A 74 15.18 8.99 -2.86
N THR A 75 15.42 8.15 -3.87
CA THR A 75 16.73 7.54 -4.13
C THR A 75 16.81 6.99 -5.55
N LYS A 76 18.03 6.96 -6.10
CA LYS A 76 18.36 6.24 -7.35
C LYS A 76 19.10 4.93 -7.09
N ASN A 77 19.29 4.56 -5.82
CA ASN A 77 20.01 3.35 -5.45
C ASN A 77 19.05 2.16 -5.41
N HIS A 78 18.99 1.39 -6.50
CA HIS A 78 18.19 0.15 -6.58
C HIS A 78 18.71 -0.98 -5.68
N GLY A 79 19.90 -0.84 -5.07
CA GLY A 79 20.38 -1.76 -4.05
C GLY A 79 19.50 -1.80 -2.78
N VAL A 80 18.56 -0.86 -2.62
CA VAL A 80 17.60 -0.83 -1.50
C VAL A 80 16.43 -1.81 -1.67
N GLU A 81 16.17 -2.28 -2.89
CA GLU A 81 14.95 -3.06 -3.19
C GLU A 81 14.92 -4.39 -2.44
N ILE A 82 15.95 -5.22 -2.61
CA ILE A 82 16.02 -6.54 -1.97
C ILE A 82 16.00 -6.45 -0.44
N PRO A 83 16.82 -5.60 0.23
CA PRO A 83 16.73 -5.44 1.68
C PRO A 83 15.33 -5.08 2.17
N TYR A 84 14.61 -4.22 1.43
CA TYR A 84 13.25 -3.83 1.78
C TYR A 84 12.26 -4.98 1.57
N ILE A 85 12.33 -5.69 0.44
CA ILE A 85 11.50 -6.88 0.18
C ILE A 85 11.74 -7.96 1.22
N THR A 86 12.99 -8.23 1.61
CA THR A 86 13.30 -9.20 2.66
C THR A 86 12.66 -8.80 3.99
N ALA A 87 12.66 -7.50 4.32
CA ALA A 87 11.99 -7.01 5.53
C ALA A 87 10.47 -7.20 5.47
N LEU A 88 9.83 -6.88 4.32
CA LEU A 88 8.39 -7.08 4.10
C LEU A 88 7.98 -8.55 4.21
N ILE A 89 8.75 -9.47 3.59
CA ILE A 89 8.48 -10.91 3.66
C ILE A 89 8.59 -11.39 5.11
N LYS A 90 9.62 -10.94 5.84
CA LYS A 90 9.79 -11.30 7.25
C LYS A 90 8.65 -10.77 8.12
N GLU A 91 8.18 -9.55 7.89
CA GLU A 91 7.01 -8.98 8.57
C GLU A 91 5.75 -9.82 8.29
N TRP A 92 5.50 -10.15 7.02
CA TRP A 92 4.40 -11.02 6.62
C TRP A 92 4.44 -12.39 7.32
N GLU A 93 5.61 -13.02 7.40
CA GLU A 93 5.81 -14.29 8.12
C GLU A 93 5.52 -14.15 9.61
N MET A 94 5.91 -13.04 10.25
CA MET A 94 5.58 -12.77 11.65
C MET A 94 4.07 -12.70 11.87
N HIS A 95 3.32 -12.04 10.97
CA HIS A 95 1.87 -12.02 11.02
C HIS A 95 1.26 -13.41 10.82
N CYS A 96 1.69 -14.16 9.81
CA CYS A 96 1.20 -15.53 9.59
C CYS A 96 1.42 -16.41 10.83
N LYS A 97 2.59 -16.28 11.49
CA LYS A 97 2.89 -17.01 12.73
C LYS A 97 1.94 -16.63 13.88
N VAL A 98 1.62 -15.34 14.03
CA VAL A 98 0.66 -14.84 15.02
C VAL A 98 -0.75 -15.35 14.76
N LEU A 99 -1.16 -15.41 13.49
CA LEU A 99 -2.48 -15.90 13.09
C LEU A 99 -2.58 -17.43 13.15
N GLY A 100 -1.44 -18.14 13.11
CA GLY A 100 -1.34 -19.60 13.15
C GLY A 100 -1.51 -20.26 11.78
N GLU A 101 -1.78 -19.49 10.73
CA GLU A 101 -1.93 -19.93 9.36
C GLU A 101 -1.69 -18.75 8.40
N LYS A 102 -1.58 -19.06 7.10
CA LYS A 102 -1.58 -18.03 6.06
C LYS A 102 -3.03 -17.58 5.81
N PRO A 103 -3.37 -16.30 6.03
CA PRO A 103 -4.74 -15.84 5.86
C PRO A 103 -5.14 -15.80 4.38
N LYS A 104 -6.42 -16.01 4.10
CA LYS A 104 -7.00 -15.78 2.76
C LYS A 104 -6.93 -14.29 2.43
N ILE A 105 -6.27 -13.93 1.34
CA ILE A 105 -6.20 -12.54 0.87
C ILE A 105 -7.29 -12.34 -0.19
N ARG A 106 -8.18 -11.36 0.01
CA ARG A 106 -9.17 -10.97 -1.01
C ARG A 106 -8.68 -9.85 -1.91
N GLU A 107 -7.91 -8.92 -1.35
CA GLU A 107 -7.45 -7.73 -2.05
C GLU A 107 -5.99 -7.47 -1.71
N LEU A 108 -5.22 -7.08 -2.72
CA LEU A 108 -3.84 -6.64 -2.57
C LEU A 108 -3.65 -5.31 -3.30
N HIS A 109 -3.17 -4.31 -2.57
CA HIS A 109 -2.81 -3.01 -3.14
C HIS A 109 -1.34 -2.68 -2.90
N LEU A 110 -0.62 -2.33 -3.97
CA LEU A 110 0.73 -1.76 -3.90
C LEU A 110 0.64 -0.24 -4.07
N GLY A 111 1.14 0.52 -3.11
CA GLY A 111 1.18 1.98 -3.21
C GLY A 111 2.31 2.60 -2.40
N GLY A 112 2.31 3.92 -2.27
CA GLY A 112 3.22 4.66 -1.39
C GLY A 112 4.04 5.70 -2.13
N GLY A 113 5.28 5.35 -2.48
CA GLY A 113 6.07 6.10 -3.44
C GLY A 113 5.70 5.67 -4.85
N THR A 114 6.63 5.02 -5.54
CA THR A 114 6.40 4.43 -6.85
C THR A 114 6.61 2.92 -6.75
N PRO A 115 5.56 2.08 -6.70
CA PRO A 115 5.71 0.63 -6.72
C PRO A 115 6.62 0.13 -7.86
N THR A 116 6.55 0.76 -9.02
CA THR A 116 7.38 0.47 -10.21
C THR A 116 8.78 1.11 -10.17
N PHE A 117 9.21 1.64 -9.03
CA PHE A 117 10.64 1.79 -8.71
C PHE A 117 11.31 0.42 -8.61
N PHE A 118 10.59 -0.57 -8.08
CA PHE A 118 11.10 -1.93 -7.96
C PHE A 118 11.10 -2.63 -9.30
N SER A 119 12.17 -3.36 -9.60
CA SER A 119 12.27 -4.11 -10.85
C SER A 119 11.13 -5.11 -11.00
N PRO A 120 10.76 -5.49 -12.24
CA PRO A 120 9.74 -6.50 -12.48
C PRO A 120 10.04 -7.82 -11.75
N GLU A 121 11.30 -8.25 -11.73
CA GLU A 121 11.76 -9.47 -11.06
C GLU A 121 11.58 -9.37 -9.54
N ASN A 122 11.91 -8.22 -8.95
CA ASN A 122 11.77 -7.98 -7.52
C ASN A 122 10.30 -7.90 -7.10
N LEU A 123 9.44 -7.26 -7.90
CA LEU A 123 7.99 -7.31 -7.68
C LEU A 123 7.47 -8.74 -7.78
N LYS A 124 7.89 -9.51 -8.79
CA LYS A 124 7.53 -10.93 -8.89
C LYS A 124 7.94 -11.71 -7.66
N TYR A 125 9.17 -11.50 -7.17
CA TYR A 125 9.67 -12.18 -5.97
C TYR A 125 8.85 -11.83 -4.72
N LEU A 126 8.57 -10.54 -4.49
CA LEU A 126 7.74 -10.08 -3.37
C LEU A 126 6.34 -10.71 -3.41
N ILE A 127 5.66 -10.59 -4.55
CA ILE A 127 4.27 -11.03 -4.68
C ILE A 127 4.15 -12.55 -4.59
N THR A 128 5.04 -13.29 -5.24
CA THR A 128 5.02 -14.76 -5.16
C THR A 128 5.34 -15.27 -3.75
N SER A 129 6.20 -14.56 -3.00
CA SER A 129 6.48 -14.88 -1.60
C SER A 129 5.26 -14.66 -0.69
N ILE A 130 4.47 -13.61 -0.94
CA ILE A 130 3.30 -13.29 -0.12
C ILE A 130 2.09 -14.13 -0.53
N LEU A 131 1.77 -14.22 -1.82
CA LEU A 131 0.54 -14.86 -2.31
C LEU A 131 0.70 -16.37 -2.55
N GLY A 132 1.91 -16.84 -2.88
CA GLY A 132 2.14 -18.21 -3.34
C GLY A 132 1.85 -18.35 -4.84
N GLN A 133 1.63 -19.59 -5.30
CA GLN A 133 1.43 -19.89 -6.72
C GLN A 133 -0.03 -19.87 -7.17
N ASP A 134 -1.00 -19.94 -6.25
CA ASP A 134 -2.43 -20.05 -6.58
C ASP A 134 -3.19 -18.80 -6.11
N ASN A 135 -3.33 -17.84 -7.01
CA ASN A 135 -3.88 -16.50 -6.73
C ASN A 135 -5.22 -16.26 -7.46
N GLN A 136 -5.90 -17.33 -7.84
CA GLN A 136 -7.17 -17.24 -8.53
C GLN A 136 -8.18 -16.63 -7.55
N GLU A 137 -8.76 -15.47 -7.89
CA GLU A 137 -9.74 -14.68 -7.10
C GLU A 137 -9.24 -13.50 -6.23
N ILE A 138 -7.97 -13.10 -6.30
CA ILE A 138 -7.48 -11.91 -5.56
C ILE A 138 -7.66 -10.63 -6.40
N ALA A 139 -8.31 -9.61 -5.82
CA ALA A 139 -8.43 -8.29 -6.42
C ALA A 139 -7.12 -7.50 -6.25
N CYS A 140 -6.27 -7.50 -7.27
CA CYS A 140 -4.96 -6.84 -7.21
C CYS A 140 -4.94 -5.48 -7.92
N SER A 141 -4.40 -4.45 -7.26
CA SER A 141 -4.21 -3.10 -7.80
C SER A 141 -2.84 -2.51 -7.44
N PHE A 142 -2.28 -1.65 -8.28
CA PHE A 142 -1.02 -0.97 -7.97
C PHE A 142 -1.02 0.48 -8.45
N GLU A 143 -0.24 1.32 -7.77
CA GLU A 143 0.11 2.66 -8.20
C GLU A 143 1.34 2.62 -9.12
N GLY A 144 1.42 3.54 -10.07
CA GLY A 144 2.57 3.68 -10.96
C GLY A 144 2.84 5.13 -11.34
N HIS A 145 4.09 5.40 -11.71
CA HIS A 145 4.51 6.63 -12.36
C HIS A 145 4.80 6.35 -13.84
N PRO A 146 4.35 7.20 -14.79
CA PRO A 146 4.52 6.94 -16.22
C PRO A 146 6.00 6.83 -16.63
N ASP A 147 6.90 7.59 -16.01
CA ASP A 147 8.34 7.55 -16.34
C ASP A 147 9.04 6.28 -15.84
N ASN A 148 8.45 5.58 -14.88
CA ASN A 148 9.04 4.38 -14.25
C ASN A 148 8.37 3.08 -14.74
N THR A 149 7.08 3.17 -15.06
CA THR A 149 6.26 1.99 -15.35
C THR A 149 6.50 1.50 -16.76
N THR A 150 7.47 0.59 -16.90
CA THR A 150 7.80 -0.02 -18.19
C THR A 150 6.81 -1.12 -18.61
N LYS A 151 6.83 -1.50 -19.88
CA LYS A 151 6.07 -2.66 -20.42
C LYS A 151 6.35 -3.95 -19.63
N ALA A 152 7.59 -4.17 -19.19
CA ALA A 152 7.97 -5.35 -18.41
C ALA A 152 7.25 -5.41 -17.06
N HIS A 153 7.12 -4.26 -16.37
CA HIS A 153 6.33 -4.18 -15.13
C HIS A 153 4.87 -4.57 -15.38
N LEU A 154 4.25 -4.00 -16.42
CA LEU A 154 2.85 -4.28 -16.77
C LEU A 154 2.65 -5.77 -17.07
N GLN A 155 3.56 -6.39 -17.82
CA GLN A 155 3.48 -7.82 -18.16
C GLN A 155 3.60 -8.69 -16.91
N VAL A 156 4.60 -8.44 -16.05
CA VAL A 156 4.81 -9.21 -14.83
C VAL A 156 3.63 -9.05 -13.86
N LEU A 157 3.19 -7.82 -13.59
CA LEU A 157 2.07 -7.57 -12.67
C LEU A 157 0.77 -8.17 -13.22
N HIS A 158 0.53 -8.10 -14.53
CA HIS A 158 -0.63 -8.74 -15.14
C HIS A 158 -0.61 -10.28 -14.97
N GLN A 159 0.56 -10.91 -15.14
CA GLN A 159 0.75 -12.35 -14.90
C GLN A 159 0.53 -12.73 -13.43
N LEU A 160 0.84 -11.82 -12.50
CA LEU A 160 0.63 -11.99 -11.06
C LEU A 160 -0.80 -11.71 -10.61
N GLY A 161 -1.70 -11.35 -11.53
CA GLY A 161 -3.12 -11.12 -11.25
C GLY A 161 -3.52 -9.65 -11.06
N PHE A 162 -2.62 -8.69 -11.22
CA PHE A 162 -2.98 -7.27 -11.17
C PHE A 162 -3.82 -6.87 -12.39
N LYS A 163 -5.03 -6.37 -12.13
CA LYS A 163 -5.98 -5.92 -13.16
C LYS A 163 -6.36 -4.44 -13.04
N ARG A 164 -5.91 -3.75 -11.99
CA ARG A 164 -6.17 -2.32 -11.76
C ARG A 164 -4.85 -1.56 -11.60
N LEU A 165 -4.73 -0.43 -12.28
CA LEU A 165 -3.59 0.49 -12.21
C LEU A 165 -4.09 1.90 -11.91
N SER A 166 -3.48 2.57 -10.94
CA SER A 166 -3.60 4.01 -10.70
C SER A 166 -2.32 4.69 -11.18
N LEU A 167 -2.42 5.59 -12.16
CA LEU A 167 -1.26 6.26 -12.77
C LEU A 167 -1.25 7.75 -12.42
N GLY A 168 -0.16 8.21 -11.79
CA GLY A 168 -0.02 9.61 -11.37
C GLY A 168 0.45 10.52 -12.50
N ILE A 169 -0.45 11.03 -13.35
CA ILE A 169 -0.13 11.96 -14.45
C ILE A 169 0.12 13.40 -13.98
N GLN A 170 -0.68 13.87 -13.00
CA GLN A 170 -0.71 15.26 -12.51
C GLN A 170 -1.23 16.29 -13.52
N ASP A 171 -0.44 16.62 -14.55
CA ASP A 171 -0.77 17.56 -15.63
C ASP A 171 0.04 17.20 -16.90
N PHE A 172 -0.45 17.60 -18.07
CA PHE A 172 0.27 17.48 -19.34
C PHE A 172 0.98 18.78 -19.75
N ASP A 173 0.73 19.87 -19.02
CA ASP A 173 1.43 21.14 -19.24
C ASP A 173 2.89 21.05 -18.77
N SER A 174 3.80 21.64 -19.57
CA SER A 174 5.26 21.50 -19.44
C SER A 174 5.91 22.66 -18.69
#